data_AF-E9RVT5-F1
#
_entry.id   AF-E9RVT5-F1
#
_cell.length_a   1.000
_cell.length_b   1.000
_cell.length_c   1.000
_cell.angle_alpha   90.00
_cell.angle_beta   90.00
_cell.angle_gamma   90.00
#
_symmetry.space_group_name_H-M   'P 1'
#
loop_
_entity.id
_entity.type
_entity.pdbx_description
1 polymer ?
#
loop_
_entity_poly.entity_id
_entity_poly.type
_entity_poly.pdbx_seq_one_letter_code
_entity_poly.pdbx_strand_id
1 'polypeptide(L)'
;MRGVGPAGAGEFLLFLISVLLALVILFYVEFMVGLASFYTLSMFGMAFTKTAVLSILSGGVVPLALFPEGVARVFGLLPFAGMVSVPLNIFLGKYRLEECMGYMGLQIFWCIIMGAIAHLLYHMVIRKVIVQGG
;
A
#
# COMPACT_ATOMS: atom_id res chain seq x y z
N MET A 1 24.08 -20.92 1.75
CA MET A 1 22.75 -20.49 1.25
C MET A 1 21.79 -20.52 2.44
N ARG A 2 21.49 -19.37 3.06
CA ARG A 2 20.50 -19.30 4.15
C ARG A 2 19.11 -19.53 3.53
N GLY A 3 18.33 -20.45 4.11
CA GLY A 3 17.01 -20.84 3.60
C GLY A 3 16.07 -19.64 3.52
N VAL A 4 15.15 -19.69 2.55
CA VAL A 4 14.08 -18.71 2.26
C VAL A 4 12.98 -18.67 3.34
N GLY A 5 13.36 -18.80 4.61
CA GLY A 5 12.47 -18.67 5.77
C GLY A 5 12.67 -17.34 6.50
N PRO A 6 11.75 -16.95 7.39
CA PRO A 6 11.91 -15.76 8.20
C PRO A 6 13.23 -15.81 8.98
N ALA A 7 13.94 -14.68 9.02
CA ALA A 7 15.26 -14.61 9.64
C ALA A 7 15.26 -15.00 11.14
N GLY A 8 14.10 -14.89 11.80
CA GLY A 8 13.82 -15.36 13.15
C GLY A 8 12.33 -15.26 13.50
N ALA A 9 11.95 -15.71 14.69
CA ALA A 9 10.56 -15.70 15.16
C ALA A 9 10.01 -14.28 15.40
N GLY A 10 10.88 -13.34 15.81
CA GLY A 10 10.51 -11.93 16.00
C GLY A 10 10.22 -11.23 14.68
N GLU A 11 11.07 -11.46 13.67
CA GLU A 11 10.91 -10.94 12.31
C GLU A 11 9.65 -11.49 11.65
N PHE A 12 9.31 -12.75 11.92
CA PHE A 12 8.05 -13.33 11.44
C PHE A 12 6.82 -12.64 12.04
N LEU A 13 6.84 -12.32 13.34
CA LEU A 13 5.75 -11.58 13.97
C LEU A 13 5.63 -10.15 13.39
N LEU A 14 6.74 -9.44 13.24
CA LEU A 14 6.77 -8.11 12.63
C LEU A 14 6.27 -8.15 11.17
N PHE A 15 6.64 -9.19 10.43
CA PHE A 15 6.15 -9.43 9.08
C PHE A 15 4.62 -9.58 9.06
N LEU A 16 4.04 -10.38 9.95
CA LEU A 16 2.58 -10.55 10.03
C LEU A 16 1.87 -9.23 10.31
N ILE A 17 2.38 -8.43 11.25
CA ILE A 17 1.80 -7.12 11.56
C ILE A 17 1.90 -6.19 10.34
N SER A 18 3.06 -6.16 9.67
CA SER A 18 3.26 -5.36 8.46
C SER A 18 2.33 -5.81 7.32
N VAL A 19 2.06 -7.10 7.17
CA VAL A 19 1.08 -7.63 6.20
C VAL A 19 -0.34 -7.17 6.54
N LEU A 20 -0.74 -7.17 7.81
CA LEU A 20 -2.06 -6.66 8.21
C LEU A 20 -2.21 -5.17 7.85
N LEU A 21 -1.19 -4.37 8.11
CA LEU A 21 -1.18 -2.96 7.71
C LEU A 21 -1.20 -2.79 6.18
N ALA A 22 -0.45 -3.61 5.44
CA ALA A 22 -0.47 -3.63 3.98
C ALA A 22 -1.86 -3.94 3.42
N LEU A 23 -2.60 -4.86 4.04
CA LEU A 23 -3.99 -5.17 3.67
C LEU A 23 -4.93 -3.99 3.90
N VAL A 24 -4.75 -3.23 4.98
CA VAL A 24 -5.54 -2.01 5.24
C VAL A 24 -5.26 -0.94 4.17
N ILE A 25 -3.99 -0.72 3.82
CA ILE A 25 -3.62 0.19 2.73
C ILE A 25 -4.25 -0.26 1.42
N LEU A 26 -4.12 -1.56 1.09
CA LEU A 26 -4.73 -2.14 -0.11
C LEU A 26 -6.25 -1.92 -0.13
N PHE A 27 -6.93 -2.19 0.98
CA PHE A 27 -8.36 -1.97 1.12
C PHE A 27 -8.75 -0.52 0.79
N TYR A 28 -8.04 0.48 1.32
CA TYR A 28 -8.34 1.87 1.00
C TYR A 28 -8.08 2.21 -0.47
N VAL A 29 -7.03 1.66 -1.09
CA VAL A 29 -6.80 1.83 -2.54
C VAL A 29 -7.99 1.27 -3.33
N GLU A 30 -8.43 0.04 -3.02
CA GLU A 30 -9.58 -0.59 -3.68
C GLU A 30 -10.85 0.22 -3.49
N PHE A 31 -11.10 0.68 -2.26
CA PHE A 31 -12.28 1.46 -1.92
C PHE A 31 -12.32 2.77 -2.69
N MET A 32 -11.19 3.49 -2.77
CA MET A 32 -11.10 4.75 -3.53
C MET A 32 -11.29 4.53 -5.03
N VAL A 33 -10.75 3.44 -5.58
CA VAL A 33 -10.98 3.04 -6.99
C VAL A 33 -12.46 2.71 -7.22
N GLY A 34 -13.10 2.01 -6.28
CA GLY A 34 -14.54 1.75 -6.29
C GLY A 34 -15.36 3.04 -6.28
N LEU A 35 -15.02 4.01 -5.44
CA LEU A 35 -15.67 5.33 -5.42
C LEU A 35 -15.48 6.12 -6.72
N ALA A 36 -14.28 6.07 -7.31
CA ALA A 36 -14.02 6.70 -8.60
C ALA A 36 -14.81 6.05 -9.74
N SER A 37 -15.17 4.77 -9.61
CA SER A 37 -15.95 4.05 -10.62
C SER A 37 -17.33 4.64 -10.86
N PHE A 38 -17.95 5.22 -9.84
CA PHE A 38 -19.23 5.92 -9.96
C PHE A 38 -19.16 7.17 -10.84
N TYR A 39 -17.98 7.78 -11.01
CA TYR A 39 -17.80 8.97 -11.83
C TYR A 39 -17.30 8.67 -13.24
N THR A 40 -16.41 7.69 -13.36
CA THR A 40 -15.63 7.50 -14.59
C THR A 40 -16.31 6.55 -15.59
N LEU A 41 -17.36 5.82 -15.17
CA LEU A 41 -18.14 4.85 -15.98
C LEU A 41 -17.30 3.79 -16.74
N SER A 42 -15.99 3.70 -16.46
CA SER A 42 -15.06 2.74 -17.08
C SER A 42 -14.29 2.00 -15.98
N MET A 43 -14.85 0.88 -15.53
CA MET A 43 -14.25 0.00 -14.52
C MET A 43 -12.88 -0.55 -14.96
N PHE A 44 -12.73 -0.81 -16.26
CA PHE A 44 -11.51 -1.37 -16.85
C PHE A 44 -10.33 -0.40 -16.81
N GLY A 45 -10.56 0.87 -17.16
CA GLY A 45 -9.49 1.88 -17.20
C GLY A 45 -8.87 2.16 -15.82
N MET A 46 -9.69 2.18 -14.77
CA MET A 46 -9.18 2.36 -13.40
C MET A 46 -8.45 1.12 -12.88
N ALA A 47 -8.98 -0.08 -13.14
CA ALA A 47 -8.31 -1.32 -12.76
C ALA A 47 -6.92 -1.43 -13.42
N PHE A 48 -6.81 -1.08 -14.70
CA PHE A 48 -5.53 -1.04 -15.41
C PHE A 48 -4.57 -0.01 -14.83
N THR A 49 -5.02 1.24 -14.65
CA THR A 49 -4.20 2.33 -14.10
C THR A 49 -3.69 2.00 -12.70
N LYS A 50 -4.57 1.51 -11.82
CA LYS A 50 -4.20 1.04 -10.48
C LYS A 50 -3.14 -0.07 -10.56
N THR A 51 -3.36 -1.08 -11.40
CA THR A 51 -2.42 -2.21 -11.52
C THR A 51 -1.05 -1.74 -11.99
N ALA A 52 -0.99 -0.80 -12.95
CA ALA A 52 0.26 -0.20 -13.41
C ALA A 52 0.97 0.60 -12.31
N VAL A 53 0.23 1.41 -11.54
CA VAL A 53 0.77 2.19 -10.43
C VAL A 53 1.32 1.28 -9.32
N LEU A 54 0.54 0.28 -8.91
CA LEU A 54 0.95 -0.65 -7.86
C LEU A 54 2.14 -1.50 -8.29
N SER A 55 2.17 -2.00 -9.53
CA SER A 55 3.24 -2.89 -9.99
C SER A 55 4.60 -2.21 -10.02
N ILE A 56 4.64 -0.91 -10.34
CA ILE A 56 5.86 -0.10 -10.39
C ILE A 56 6.23 0.42 -8.99
N LEU A 57 5.29 1.09 -8.30
CA LEU A 57 5.61 1.84 -7.08
C LEU A 57 5.74 0.97 -5.83
N SER A 58 5.18 -0.24 -5.82
CA SER A 58 5.31 -1.15 -4.66
C SER A 58 6.63 -1.92 -4.61
N GLY A 59 7.39 -1.89 -5.70
CA GLY A 59 8.58 -2.73 -5.88
C GLY A 59 8.26 -4.18 -6.30
N GLY A 60 7.02 -4.46 -6.72
CA GLY A 60 6.56 -5.81 -7.07
C GLY A 60 7.13 -6.36 -8.38
N VAL A 61 7.23 -5.53 -9.43
CA VAL A 61 7.83 -5.94 -10.72
C VAL A 61 9.33 -5.66 -10.75
N VAL A 62 9.73 -4.47 -10.30
CA VAL A 62 11.14 -4.07 -10.18
C VAL A 62 11.39 -3.73 -8.72
N PRO A 63 12.26 -4.46 -8.01
CA PRO A 63 12.63 -4.13 -6.64
C PRO A 63 13.05 -2.66 -6.53
N LEU A 64 12.53 -1.96 -5.51
CA LEU A 64 12.86 -0.53 -5.30
C LEU A 64 14.37 -0.28 -5.19
N ALA A 65 15.13 -1.28 -4.74
CA ALA A 65 16.59 -1.24 -4.64
C ALA A 65 17.33 -1.10 -5.99
N LEU A 66 16.66 -1.34 -7.12
CA LEU A 66 17.26 -1.18 -8.46
C LEU A 66 17.04 0.22 -9.05
N PHE A 67 16.23 1.07 -8.41
CA PHE A 67 16.02 2.45 -8.85
C PHE A 67 17.17 3.37 -8.40
N PRO A 68 17.42 4.49 -9.10
CA PRO A 68 18.34 5.53 -8.62
C PRO A 68 17.95 6.01 -7.22
N GLU A 69 18.94 6.32 -6.37
CA GLU A 69 18.72 6.60 -4.93
C GLU A 69 17.63 7.63 -4.66
N GLY A 70 17.57 8.72 -5.44
CA GLY A 70 16.54 9.75 -5.29
C GLY A 70 15.13 9.21 -5.53
N VAL A 71 14.95 8.36 -6.55
CA VAL A 71 13.67 7.75 -6.90
C VAL A 71 13.28 6.68 -5.88
N ALA A 72 14.22 5.81 -5.51
CA ALA A 72 14.02 4.78 -4.51
C ALA A 72 13.59 5.37 -3.16
N ARG A 73 14.17 6.51 -2.76
CA ARG A 73 13.80 7.22 -1.53
C ARG A 73 12.38 7.74 -1.58
N VAL A 74 11.98 8.39 -2.68
CA VAL A 74 10.60 8.90 -2.82
C VAL A 74 9.60 7.76 -2.83
N PHE A 75 9.84 6.71 -3.62
CA PHE A 75 8.92 5.56 -3.70
C PHE A 75 8.84 4.80 -2.38
N GLY A 76 9.95 4.71 -1.63
CA GLY A 76 9.99 4.11 -0.30
C GLY A 76 9.15 4.87 0.75
N LEU A 77 8.84 6.15 0.52
CA LEU A 77 7.98 6.95 1.41
C LEU A 77 6.49 6.86 1.06
N LEU A 78 6.16 6.37 -0.14
CA LEU A 78 4.78 6.21 -0.60
C LEU A 78 4.10 5.00 0.08
N PRO A 79 2.75 4.98 0.15
CA PRO A 79 2.02 3.88 0.78
C PRO A 79 2.25 2.55 0.05
N PHE A 80 2.56 2.61 -1.24
CA PHE A 80 2.71 1.44 -2.11
C PHE A 80 3.91 0.57 -1.74
N ALA A 81 5.02 1.17 -1.33
CA ALA A 81 6.18 0.42 -0.84
C ALA A 81 5.83 -0.38 0.42
N GLY A 82 4.95 0.18 1.26
CA GLY A 82 4.38 -0.47 2.43
C GLY A 82 3.52 -1.69 2.11
N MET A 83 3.05 -1.86 0.87
CA MET A 83 2.17 -2.98 0.50
C MET A 83 2.95 -4.26 0.17
N VAL A 84 4.17 -4.15 -0.37
CA VAL A 84 4.94 -5.29 -0.90
C VAL A 84 6.37 -5.27 -0.40
N SER A 85 7.13 -4.20 -0.67
CA SER A 85 8.56 -4.13 -0.36
C SER A 85 8.86 -4.21 1.13
N VAL A 86 8.09 -3.50 1.97
CA VAL A 86 8.29 -3.48 3.43
C VAL A 86 8.11 -4.86 4.05
N PRO A 87 6.94 -5.53 3.94
CA PRO A 87 6.76 -6.86 4.55
C PRO A 87 7.77 -7.88 3.99
N LEU A 88 8.09 -7.83 2.69
CA LEU A 88 9.08 -8.71 2.09
C LEU A 88 10.48 -8.53 2.71
N ASN A 89 10.93 -7.28 2.90
CA ASN A 89 12.24 -7.00 3.47
C ASN A 89 12.31 -7.36 4.98
N ILE A 90 11.19 -7.23 5.71
CA ILE A 90 11.08 -7.72 7.09
C ILE A 90 11.20 -9.26 7.11
N PHE A 91 10.45 -9.94 6.24
CA PHE A 91 10.48 -11.40 6.14
C PHE A 91 11.88 -11.93 5.81
N LEU A 92 12.58 -11.27 4.88
CA LEU A 92 13.94 -11.62 4.48
C LEU A 92 15.01 -11.20 5.51
N GLY A 93 14.63 -10.54 6.62
CA GLY A 93 15.57 -10.06 7.64
C GLY A 93 16.53 -8.99 7.14
N LYS A 94 16.13 -8.20 6.13
CA LYS A 94 16.95 -7.14 5.54
C LYS A 94 16.93 -5.84 6.34
N TYR A 95 15.93 -5.67 7.20
CA TYR A 95 15.78 -4.51 8.06
C TYR A 95 16.20 -4.81 9.49
N ARG A 96 16.90 -3.87 10.10
CA ARG A 96 17.11 -3.82 11.55
C ARG A 96 15.79 -3.50 12.25
N LEU A 97 15.70 -3.82 13.54
CA LEU A 97 14.49 -3.58 14.34
C LEU A 97 14.02 -2.11 14.28
N GLU A 98 14.94 -1.16 14.35
CA GLU A 98 14.65 0.28 14.24
C GLU A 98 14.02 0.65 12.89
N GLU A 99 14.54 0.07 11.79
CA GLU A 99 14.02 0.26 10.45
C GLU A 99 12.62 -0.35 10.31
N CYS A 100 12.41 -1.56 10.84
CA CYS A 100 11.09 -2.19 10.89
C CYS A 100 10.06 -1.27 11.57
N MET A 101 10.40 -0.72 12.73
CA MET A 101 9.52 0.20 13.47
C MET A 101 9.26 1.49 12.69
N GLY A 102 10.27 2.06 12.04
CA GLY A 102 10.11 3.24 11.18
C GLY A 102 9.15 2.99 10.01
N TYR A 103 9.35 1.89 9.27
CA TYR A 103 8.48 1.55 8.14
C TYR A 103 7.06 1.15 8.57
N MET A 104 6.89 0.47 9.71
CA MET A 104 5.57 0.18 10.25
C MET A 104 4.85 1.47 10.73
N GLY A 105 5.58 2.40 11.33
CA GLY A 105 5.06 3.73 11.65
C GLY A 105 4.58 4.48 10.41
N LEU A 106 5.33 4.38 9.31
CA LEU A 106 4.94 4.94 8.02
C LEU A 106 3.70 4.23 7.44
N GLN A 107 3.60 2.91 7.55
CA GLN A 107 2.38 2.17 7.16
C GLN A 107 1.15 2.66 7.95
N ILE A 108 1.28 2.79 9.27
CA ILE A 108 0.19 3.29 10.15
C ILE A 108 -0.21 4.72 9.77
N PHE A 109 0.78 5.60 9.56
CA PHE A 109 0.55 6.96 9.08
C PHE A 109 -0.28 6.96 7.79
N TRP A 110 0.08 6.12 6.82
CA TRP A 110 -0.67 6.00 5.57
C TRP A 110 -2.06 5.39 5.76
N CYS A 111 -2.24 4.40 6.64
CA CYS A 111 -3.58 3.88 6.97
C CYS A 111 -4.51 5.01 7.46
N ILE A 112 -4.00 5.89 8.32
CA ILE A 112 -4.78 7.03 8.85
C ILE A 112 -5.11 8.03 7.74
N ILE A 113 -4.10 8.45 6.97
CA ILE A 113 -4.27 9.42 5.88
C ILE A 113 -5.23 8.88 4.81
N MET A 114 -5.03 7.65 4.36
CA MET A 114 -5.90 7.02 3.38
C MET A 114 -7.32 6.82 3.90
N GLY A 115 -7.47 6.44 5.17
CA GLY A 115 -8.79 6.35 5.81
C GLY A 115 -9.51 7.70 5.84
N ALA A 116 -8.81 8.78 6.17
CA ALA A 116 -9.37 10.13 6.15
C ALA A 116 -9.81 10.54 4.73
N ILE A 117 -8.97 10.33 3.72
CA ILE A 117 -9.30 10.67 2.32
C ILE A 117 -10.47 9.81 1.83
N ALA A 118 -10.45 8.51 2.09
CA ALA A 118 -11.54 7.59 1.74
C ALA A 118 -12.88 8.02 2.37
N HIS A 119 -12.86 8.40 3.65
CA HIS A 119 -14.04 8.89 4.35
C HIS A 119 -14.59 10.17 3.70
N LEU A 120 -13.73 11.13 3.36
CA LEU A 120 -14.12 12.36 2.68
C LEU A 120 -14.72 12.08 1.29
N LEU A 121 -14.05 11.24 0.50
CA LEU A 121 -14.53 10.84 -0.83
C LEU A 121 -15.89 10.16 -0.76
N TYR A 122 -16.08 9.25 0.19
CA TYR A 122 -17.35 8.54 0.40
C TYR A 122 -18.51 9.52 0.63
N HIS A 123 -18.33 10.50 1.52
CA HIS A 123 -19.36 11.52 1.80
C HIS A 123 -19.69 12.38 0.59
N MET A 124 -18.71 12.68 -0.26
CA MET A 124 -18.94 13.42 -1.50
C MET A 124 -19.69 12.58 -2.55
N VAL A 125 -19.37 11.29 -2.66
CA VAL A 125 -20.01 10.37 -3.63
C VAL A 125 -21.46 10.09 -3.24
N ILE A 126 -21.72 9.75 -1.97
CA ILE A 126 -23.07 9.33 -1.54
C ILE A 126 -24.10 10.44 -1.71
N ARG A 127 -23.71 11.71 -1.51
CA ARG A 127 -24.57 12.87 -1.78
C ARG A 127 -25.01 12.96 -3.23
N LYS A 128 -24.16 12.55 -4.19
CA LYS A 128 -24.53 12.55 -5.61
C LYS A 128 -25.35 11.33 -6.02
N VAL A 129 -25.05 10.16 -5.44
CA VAL A 129 -25.80 8.93 -5.72
C VAL A 129 -27.27 9.06 -5.25
N ILE A 130 -27.51 9.65 -4.07
CA ILE A 130 -28.88 9.90 -3.58
C ILE A 130 -29.68 10.81 -4.54
N VAL A 131 -29.04 11.81 -5.17
CA VAL A 131 -29.70 12.71 -6.14
C VAL A 131 -30.08 12.01 -7.44
N GLN A 132 -29.41 10.91 -7.80
CA GLN A 132 -29.71 10.12 -9.01
C GLN A 132 -30.64 8.92 -8.72
N GLY A 133 -30.83 8.55 -7.45
CA GLY A 133 -31.62 7.38 -7.03
C GLY A 133 -33.08 7.68 -6.70
N GLY A 134 -33.44 8.93 -6.41
CA GLY A 134 -34.77 9.29 -5.88
C GLY A 134 -34.90 9.04 -4.39
#